data_AF-A0A7W1FHI3-F1
#
_entry.id   AF-A0A7W1FHI3-F1
#
_cell.length_a   1.000
_cell.length_b   1.000
_cell.length_c   1.000
_cell.angle_alpha   90.00
_cell.angle_beta   90.00
_cell.angle_gamma   90.00
#
_symmetry.space_group_name_H-M   'P 1'
#
loop_
_entity.id
_entity.type
_entity.pdbx_description
1 polymer ?
#
loop_
_entity_poly.entity_id
_entity_poly.type
_entity_poly.pdbx_seq_one_letter_code
_entity_poly.pdbx_strand_id
1 'polypeptide(L)'
;MKRPDLILHGFIALAWVSCCLGIGIKIALLGNEAAAAGKQRGSDFKARTELLYQQDRLRAVFDREACRPNIDQLVHKLDLDLKDPLATAAVNRSP
;
A
#
# COMPACT_ATOMS: atom_id res chain seq x y z
N MET A 1 -4.71 49.84 49.18
CA MET A 1 -6.04 49.28 48.85
C MET A 1 -5.85 48.19 47.80
N LYS A 2 -6.14 46.92 48.13
CA LYS A 2 -6.13 45.83 47.13
C LYS A 2 -7.30 46.10 46.17
N ARG A 3 -7.07 46.03 44.85
CA ARG A 3 -8.13 46.17 43.83
C ARG A 3 -8.64 44.77 43.46
N PRO A 4 -9.65 44.24 44.19
CA PRO A 4 -10.14 42.88 43.96
C PRO A 4 -10.66 42.68 42.53
N ASP A 5 -11.19 43.74 41.91
CA ASP A 5 -11.60 43.75 40.51
C ASP A 5 -10.49 43.33 39.55
N LEU A 6 -9.27 43.85 39.72
CA LEU A 6 -8.17 43.55 38.80
C LEU A 6 -7.78 42.06 38.87
N ILE A 7 -7.85 41.49 40.07
CA ILE A 7 -7.54 40.09 40.33
C ILE A 7 -8.62 39.20 39.71
N LEU A 8 -9.90 39.55 39.90
CA LEU A 8 -11.03 38.83 39.33
C LEU A 8 -11.00 38.82 37.80
N HIS A 9 -10.77 39.98 37.17
CA HIS A 9 -10.62 40.09 35.72
C HIS A 9 -9.42 39.28 35.21
N GLY A 10 -8.32 39.26 35.96
CA GLY A 10 -7.14 38.45 35.65
C GLY A 10 -7.45 36.95 35.63
N PHE A 11 -8.19 36.44 36.62
CA PHE A 11 -8.61 35.03 36.65
C PHE A 11 -9.56 34.67 35.51
N ILE A 12 -10.50 35.55 35.17
CA ILE A 12 -11.42 35.35 34.05
C ILE A 12 -10.65 35.29 32.73
N ALA A 13 -9.71 36.23 32.53
CA ALA A 13 -8.87 36.24 31.34
C ALA A 13 -8.01 34.98 31.22
N LEU A 14 -7.42 34.52 32.34
CA LEU A 14 -6.64 33.27 32.38
C LEU A 14 -7.49 32.04 32.04
N ALA A 15 -8.70 31.94 32.61
CA ALA A 15 -9.63 30.86 32.31
C ALA A 15 -10.04 30.86 30.83
N TRP A 16 -10.27 32.05 30.26
CA TRP A 16 -10.61 32.22 28.85
C TRP A 16 -9.47 31.76 27.93
N VAL A 17 -8.25 32.24 28.17
CA VAL A 17 -7.07 31.86 27.39
C VAL A 17 -6.81 30.36 27.49
N SER A 18 -6.96 29.77 28.67
CA SER A 18 -6.83 28.32 28.88
C SER A 18 -7.86 27.52 28.06
N CYS A 19 -9.11 28.01 27.99
CA CYS A 19 -10.15 27.36 27.21
C CYS A 19 -9.84 27.41 25.70
N CYS A 20 -9.47 28.59 25.19
CA CYS A 20 -9.07 28.78 23.79
C CYS A 20 -7.87 27.91 23.42
N LEU A 21 -6.86 27.83 24.30
CA LEU A 21 -5.69 27.00 24.09
C LEU A 21 -6.05 25.51 23.99
N GLY A 22 -6.92 25.02 24.88
CA GLY A 22 -7.39 23.64 24.86
C GLY A 22 -8.13 23.30 23.55
N ILE A 23 -8.97 24.22 23.06
CA ILE A 23 -9.65 24.05 21.77
C ILE A 23 -8.64 24.03 20.61
N GLY A 24 -7.69 24.97 20.60
CA GLY A 24 -6.66 25.05 19.57
C GLY A 24 -5.80 23.79 19.48
N ILE A 25 -5.37 23.24 20.62
CA ILE A 25 -4.60 21.99 20.67
C ILE A 25 -5.40 20.82 20.08
N LYS A 26 -6.68 20.69 20.45
CA LYS A 26 -7.53 19.62 19.90
C LYS A 26 -7.74 19.74 18.40
N ILE A 27 -7.93 20.95 17.87
CA ILE A 27 -8.05 21.19 16.44
C ILE A 27 -6.73 20.85 15.72
N ALA A 28 -5.59 21.24 16.29
CA ALA A 28 -4.28 20.91 15.74
C ALA A 28 -4.03 19.39 15.73
N LEU A 29 -4.43 18.67 16.78
CA LEU A 29 -4.38 17.22 16.83
C LEU A 29 -5.26 16.57 15.76
N LEU A 30 -6.51 17.01 15.62
CA LEU A 30 -7.41 16.53 14.55
C LEU A 30 -6.81 16.77 13.16
N GLY A 31 -6.23 17.96 12.93
CA GLY A 31 -5.56 18.30 11.67
C GLY A 31 -4.36 17.39 11.38
N ASN A 32 -3.55 17.11 12.41
CA ASN A 32 -2.41 16.20 12.27
C ASN A 32 -2.85 14.75 12.00
N GLU A 33 -3.89 14.27 12.68
CA GLU A 33 -4.45 12.93 12.43
C GLU A 33 -4.98 12.82 10.99
N ALA A 34 -5.70 13.84 10.51
CA ALA A 34 -6.17 13.90 9.13
C ALA A 34 -5.02 13.93 8.11
N ALA A 35 -3.97 14.69 8.39
CA ALA A 35 -2.78 14.76 7.52
C ALA A 35 -2.02 13.42 7.51
N ALA A 36 -1.86 12.77 8.66
CA ALA A 36 -1.22 11.46 8.77
C ALA A 36 -2.02 10.38 8.03
N ALA A 37 -3.34 10.35 8.22
CA ALA A 37 -4.23 9.43 7.51
C ALA A 37 -4.21 9.65 5.99
N GLY A 38 -4.17 10.91 5.54
CA GLY A 38 -4.02 11.24 4.12
C GLY A 38 -2.70 10.74 3.54
N LYS A 39 -1.60 10.92 4.27
CA LYS A 39 -0.27 10.44 3.88
C LYS A 39 -0.22 8.92 3.77
N GLN A 40 -0.85 8.20 4.71
CA GLN A 40 -0.90 6.75 4.71
C GLN A 40 -1.73 6.19 3.54
N ARG A 41 -2.87 6.83 3.22
CA ARG A 41 -3.65 6.49 2.02
C ARG A 41 -2.84 6.69 0.73
N GLY A 42 -2.04 7.76 0.66
CA GLY A 42 -1.15 8.03 -0.47
C GLY A 42 -0.02 6.99 -0.63
N SER A 43 0.60 6.56 0.47
CA SER A 43 1.63 5.52 0.43
C SER A 43 1.07 4.16 0.02
N ASP A 44 -0.10 3.80 0.53
CA ASP A 44 -0.75 2.52 0.22
C ASP A 44 -1.20 2.48 -1.24
N PHE A 45 -1.71 3.58 -1.77
CA PHE A 45 -2.05 3.69 -3.19
C PHE A 45 -0.80 3.53 -4.07
N LYS A 46 0.29 4.23 -3.74
CA LYS A 46 1.57 4.12 -4.46
C LYS A 46 2.12 2.70 -4.43
N ALA A 47 2.08 2.03 -3.28
CA ALA A 47 2.53 0.66 -3.14
C ALA A 47 1.70 -0.31 -4.00
N ARG A 48 0.37 -0.16 -4.01
CA ARG A 48 -0.53 -0.99 -4.83
C ARG A 48 -0.30 -0.79 -6.32
N THR A 49 -0.12 0.45 -6.77
CA THR A 49 0.16 0.72 -8.20
C THR A 49 1.52 0.18 -8.63
N GLU A 50 2.54 0.28 -7.78
CA GLU A 50 3.87 -0.28 -8.09
C GLU A 50 3.81 -1.81 -8.17
N LEU A 51 3.11 -2.46 -7.24
CA LEU A 51 2.94 -3.92 -7.26
C LEU A 51 2.19 -4.39 -8.52
N LEU A 52 1.13 -3.68 -8.94
CA LEU A 52 0.43 -3.99 -10.18
C LEU A 52 1.33 -3.83 -11.40
N TYR A 53 2.11 -2.75 -11.46
CA TYR A 53 3.06 -2.53 -12.55
C TYR A 53 4.12 -3.65 -12.62
N GLN A 54 4.65 -4.08 -11.46
CA GLN A 54 5.60 -5.18 -11.41
C GLN A 54 4.96 -6.52 -11.79
N GLN A 55 3.72 -6.77 -11.37
CA GLN A 55 2.96 -7.96 -11.76
C GLN A 55 2.77 -8.02 -13.28
N ASP A 56 2.34 -6.92 -13.90
CA ASP A 56 2.14 -6.85 -15.36
C ASP A 56 3.46 -7.05 -16.12
N ARG A 57 4.55 -6.44 -15.61
CA ARG A 57 5.89 -6.62 -16.20
C ARG A 57 6.36 -8.07 -16.10
N LEU A 58 6.20 -8.71 -14.95
CA LEU A 58 6.56 -10.12 -14.77
C LEU A 58 5.70 -11.01 -15.67
N ARG A 59 4.41 -10.73 -15.79
CA ARG A 59 3.51 -11.46 -16.68
C ARG A 59 3.92 -11.33 -18.14
N ALA A 60 4.28 -10.13 -18.60
CA ALA A 60 4.77 -9.91 -19.95
C ALA A 60 6.11 -10.63 -20.22
N VAL A 61 6.99 -10.74 -19.23
CA VAL A 61 8.23 -11.54 -19.33
C VAL A 61 7.89 -13.02 -19.40
N PHE A 62 7.01 -13.52 -18.52
CA PHE A 62 6.54 -14.90 -18.55
C PHE A 62 5.87 -15.26 -19.87
N ASP A 63 5.00 -14.41 -20.42
CA ASP A 63 4.33 -14.66 -21.70
C ASP A 63 5.34 -14.66 -22.87
N ARG A 64 6.40 -13.86 -22.78
CA ARG A 64 7.50 -13.85 -23.74
C ARG A 64 8.39 -15.10 -23.65
N GLU A 65 8.64 -15.61 -22.45
CA GLU A 65 9.41 -16.84 -22.22
C GLU A 65 8.60 -18.10 -22.49
N ALA A 66 7.30 -18.07 -22.17
CA ALA A 66 6.33 -19.13 -22.43
C ALA A 66 5.85 -19.17 -23.89
N CYS A 67 6.31 -18.24 -24.75
CA CYS A 67 6.18 -18.39 -26.19
C CYS A 67 6.84 -19.71 -26.60
N ARG A 68 5.98 -20.72 -26.87
CA ARG A 68 6.30 -22.04 -27.44
C ARG A 68 7.51 -22.09 -28.39
N PRO A 69 7.71 -21.17 -29.36
CA PRO A 69 8.87 -21.25 -30.25
C PRO A 69 10.23 -21.21 -29.54
N ASN A 70 10.37 -20.52 -28.39
CA ASN A 70 11.62 -20.49 -27.64
C ASN A 70 11.84 -21.77 -26.83
N ILE A 71 10.78 -22.36 -26.28
CA ILE A 71 10.84 -23.64 -25.56
C ILE A 71 11.17 -24.76 -26.54
N ASP A 72 10.52 -24.80 -27.71
CA ASP A 72 10.80 -25.80 -28.75
C ASP A 72 12.25 -25.68 -29.26
N GLN A 73 12.79 -24.46 -29.44
CA GLN A 73 14.19 -24.26 -29.81
C GLN A 73 15.19 -24.63 -28.71
N LEU A 74 14.85 -24.40 -27.43
CA LEU A 74 15.66 -24.83 -26.29
C LEU A 74 15.66 -26.35 -26.13
N VAL A 75 14.49 -26.99 -26.28
CA VAL A 75 14.33 -28.45 -26.27
C VAL A 75 15.11 -29.09 -27.41
N HIS A 76 15.05 -28.51 -28.62
CA HIS A 76 15.80 -29.02 -29.77
C HIS A 76 17.32 -28.85 -29.60
N LYS A 77 17.77 -27.79 -28.93
CA LYS A 77 19.20 -27.58 -28.59
C LYS A 77 19.70 -28.48 -27.46
N LEU A 78 18.81 -28.91 -26.54
CA LEU A 78 19.15 -29.80 -25.43
C LEU A 78 19.00 -31.30 -25.76
N ASP A 79 18.58 -31.65 -26.98
CA ASP A 79 18.34 -33.04 -27.44
C ASP A 79 17.44 -33.84 -26.47
N LEU A 80 16.49 -33.16 -25.81
CA LEU A 80 15.51 -33.85 -24.98
C LEU A 80 14.37 -34.35 -25.86
N ASP A 81 14.24 -35.68 -25.95
CA ASP A 81 13.15 -36.38 -26.61
C ASP A 81 11.81 -36.05 -25.92
N LEU A 82 11.14 -35.02 -26.42
CA LEU A 82 9.89 -34.53 -25.86
C LEU A 82 8.75 -35.47 -26.29
N LYS A 83 8.51 -36.51 -25.50
CA LYS A 83 7.32 -37.35 -25.64
C LYS A 83 6.07 -36.48 -25.48
N ASP A 84 5.27 -36.49 -26.54
CA ASP A 84 4.00 -35.78 -26.65
C ASP A 84 3.11 -36.04 -25.41
N PRO A 85 2.61 -34.99 -24.71
CA PRO A 85 1.88 -35.14 -23.43
C PRO A 85 0.54 -35.89 -23.55
N LEU A 86 0.09 -36.23 -24.76
CA LEU A 86 -1.07 -37.09 -24.97
C LEU A 86 -0.83 -38.54 -24.53
N ALA A 87 0.41 -39.03 -24.52
CA ALA A 87 0.71 -40.39 -24.08
C ALA A 87 0.71 -40.54 -22.55
N THR A 88 1.15 -39.52 -21.81
CA THR A 88 1.31 -39.60 -20.34
C THR A 88 -0.01 -39.39 -19.59
N ALA A 89 -0.98 -38.66 -20.17
CA ALA A 89 -2.31 -38.49 -19.59
C ALA A 89 -3.17 -39.77 -19.64
N ALA A 90 -2.87 -40.71 -20.54
CA ALA A 90 -3.57 -41.99 -20.64
C ALA A 90 -3.14 -43.00 -19.56
N VAL A 91 -1.90 -42.91 -19.07
CA VAL A 91 -1.37 -43.86 -18.06
C VAL A 91 -1.97 -43.60 -16.67
N ASN A 92 -2.27 -42.35 -16.32
CA ASN A 92 -2.87 -41.99 -15.02
C ASN A 92 -4.41 -42.04 -14.99
N ARG A 93 -5.06 -42.54 -16.06
CA ARG A 93 -6.50 -42.80 -16.11
C ARG A 93 -6.77 -44.26 -16.43
N SER A 94 -6.26 -45.15 -15.60
CA SER A 94 -6.75 -46.53 -15.50
C SER A 94 -7.36 -46.70 -14.10
N PRO A 95 -8.54 -47.34 -13.97
CA PRO A 95 -9.34 -47.43 -12.74
C PRO A 95 -8.67 -48.21 -11.60
#